data_AF-A0A9F7QT25-F1
#
_entry.id   AF-A0A9F7QT25-F1
#
_cell.length_a   1.000
_cell.length_b   1.000
_cell.length_c   1.000
_cell.angle_alpha   90.00
_cell.angle_beta   90.00
_cell.angle_gamma   90.00
#
_symmetry.space_group_name_H-M   'P 1'
#
loop_
_entity.id
_entity.type
_entity.pdbx_description
1 polymer ?
#
loop_
_entity_poly.entity_id
_entity_poly.type
_entity_poly.pdbx_seq_one_letter_code
_entity_poly.pdbx_strand_id
1 'polypeptide(L)'
;MGELDFSTFLTIMHRQMQQEDPKTEILEALRMTDKQKKGYILASELRTKLTGLGEKLTDKEVDELFKEANVGRDGLVHYEEFTRMVTLPPVDY
;
A
#
# COMPACT_ATOMS: atom_id res chain seq x y z
N MET A 1 14.56 -22.51 -30.32
CA MET A 1 14.89 -21.67 -29.15
C MET A 1 13.89 -20.54 -29.15
N GLY A 2 13.07 -20.41 -28.10
CA GLY A 2 12.07 -19.34 -28.04
C GLY A 2 12.78 -18.05 -27.65
N GLU A 3 13.03 -17.17 -28.63
CA GLU A 3 13.39 -15.79 -28.34
C GLU A 3 12.20 -15.15 -27.65
N LEU A 4 12.45 -14.56 -26.49
CA LEU A 4 11.43 -13.85 -25.73
C LEU A 4 11.25 -12.50 -26.42
N ASP A 5 10.34 -12.45 -27.40
CA ASP A 5 10.05 -11.23 -28.14
C ASP A 5 9.65 -10.10 -27.19
N PHE A 6 10.00 -8.86 -27.55
CA PHE A 6 9.71 -7.68 -26.74
C PHE A 6 8.21 -7.54 -26.41
N SER A 7 7.33 -7.97 -27.31
CA SER A 7 5.88 -8.03 -27.09
C SER A 7 5.50 -9.00 -25.96
N THR A 8 6.13 -10.17 -25.92
CA THR A 8 5.94 -11.16 -24.86
C THR A 8 6.50 -10.64 -23.54
N PHE A 9 7.65 -9.97 -23.56
CA PHE A 9 8.21 -9.31 -22.38
C PHE A 9 7.27 -8.25 -21.80
N LEU A 10 6.74 -7.35 -22.65
CA LEU A 10 5.77 -6.33 -22.22
C LEU A 10 4.46 -6.96 -21.71
N THR A 11 4.00 -8.05 -22.33
CA THR A 11 2.80 -8.77 -21.89
C THR A 11 3.00 -9.41 -20.52
N ILE A 12 4.17 -10.02 -20.28
CA ILE A 12 4.53 -10.60 -18.99
C ILE A 12 4.65 -9.49 -17.94
N MET A 13 5.36 -8.39 -18.24
CA MET A 13 5.48 -7.24 -17.34
C MET A 13 4.13 -6.62 -17.01
N HIS A 14 3.29 -6.34 -18.01
CA HIS A 14 1.94 -5.81 -17.82
C HIS A 14 1.08 -6.75 -16.98
N ARG A 15 1.16 -8.06 -17.23
CA ARG A 15 0.42 -9.07 -16.47
C ARG A 15 0.98 -9.25 -15.05
N GLN A 16 2.26 -9.02 -14.83
CA GLN A 16 2.88 -9.09 -13.50
C GLN A 16 2.51 -7.85 -12.67
N MET A 17 2.55 -6.66 -13.27
CA MET A 17 2.04 -5.40 -12.68
C MET A 17 0.53 -5.42 -12.39
N GLN A 18 -0.24 -6.29 -13.05
CA GLN A 18 -1.68 -6.49 -12.82
C GLN A 18 -1.99 -7.67 -11.88
N GLN A 19 -1.02 -8.53 -11.57
CA GLN A 19 -1.22 -9.71 -10.69
C GLN A 19 -0.96 -9.41 -9.22
N GLU A 20 -0.05 -8.47 -8.94
CA GLU A 20 0.00 -7.82 -7.63
C GLU A 20 -0.97 -6.66 -7.70
N ASP A 21 -2.18 -6.84 -7.17
CA ASP A 21 -3.05 -5.71 -6.82
C ASP A 21 -2.62 -5.28 -5.42
N PRO A 22 -1.57 -4.43 -5.26
CA PRO A 22 -1.09 -4.00 -3.95
C PRO A 22 -2.23 -3.36 -3.17
N LYS A 23 -3.21 -2.78 -3.89
CA LYS A 23 -4.46 -2.28 -3.33
C LYS A 23 -5.19 -3.32 -2.51
N THR A 24 -5.45 -4.49 -3.10
CA THR A 24 -6.26 -5.53 -2.47
C THR A 24 -5.51 -6.13 -1.29
N GLU A 25 -4.22 -6.41 -1.44
CA GLU A 25 -3.40 -6.98 -0.36
C GLU A 25 -3.27 -6.03 0.83
N ILE A 26 -2.99 -4.74 0.58
CA ILE A 26 -2.92 -3.72 1.62
C ILE A 26 -4.29 -3.59 2.31
N LEU A 27 -5.38 -3.53 1.54
CA LEU A 27 -6.73 -3.39 2.10
C LEU A 27 -7.10 -4.60 2.96
N GLU A 28 -6.80 -5.82 2.52
CA GLU A 28 -7.05 -7.04 3.29
C GLU A 28 -6.21 -7.09 4.57
N ALA A 29 -4.92 -6.75 4.51
CA ALA A 29 -4.05 -6.69 5.69
C ALA A 29 -4.56 -5.66 6.72
N LEU A 30 -5.01 -4.50 6.26
CA LEU A 30 -5.59 -3.45 7.11
C LEU A 30 -6.94 -3.90 7.70
N ARG A 31 -7.78 -4.56 6.91
CA ARG A 31 -9.07 -5.11 7.35
C ARG A 31 -8.92 -6.24 8.36
N MET A 32 -7.87 -7.07 8.24
CA MET A 32 -7.52 -8.07 9.27
C MET A 32 -7.02 -7.42 10.57
N THR A 33 -6.47 -6.21 10.48
CA THR A 33 -6.03 -5.43 11.65
C THR A 33 -7.23 -4.80 12.36
N ASP A 34 -8.19 -4.27 11.61
CA ASP A 34 -9.45 -3.74 12.11
C ASP A 34 -10.45 -4.85 12.48
N LYS A 35 -10.19 -5.56 13.58
CA LYS A 35 -11.06 -6.64 14.09
C LYS A 35 -12.50 -6.21 14.33
N GLN A 36 -12.71 -4.92 14.57
CA GLN A 36 -14.02 -4.34 14.87
C GLN A 36 -14.72 -3.78 13.61
N LYS A 37 -14.07 -3.83 12.44
CA LYS A 37 -14.58 -3.28 11.18
C LYS A 37 -15.06 -1.82 11.31
N LYS A 38 -14.29 -1.01 12.04
CA LYS A 38 -14.55 0.42 12.23
C LYS A 38 -14.38 1.25 10.96
N GLY A 39 -13.61 0.75 9.98
CA GLY A 39 -13.25 1.53 8.79
C GLY A 39 -11.95 2.32 8.93
N TYR A 40 -11.26 2.17 10.07
CA TYR A 40 -10.03 2.86 10.39
C TYR A 40 -9.21 2.08 11.41
N ILE A 41 -7.91 2.34 11.45
CA ILE A 41 -6.98 1.84 12.47
C ILE A 41 -6.14 2.98 13.05
N LEU A 42 -5.51 2.75 14.19
CA LEU A 42 -4.60 3.75 14.77
C LEU A 42 -3.31 3.83 13.94
N ALA A 43 -2.82 5.04 13.73
CA ALA A 43 -1.56 5.33 13.07
C ALA A 43 -0.39 4.62 13.76
N SER A 44 -0.40 4.55 15.09
CA SER A 44 0.57 3.80 15.88
C SER A 44 0.56 2.30 15.58
N GLU A 45 -0.63 1.68 15.47
CA GLU A 45 -0.75 0.26 15.11
C GLU A 45 -0.31 0.01 13.66
N LEU A 46 -0.68 0.90 12.74
CA LEU A 46 -0.24 0.82 11.35
C LEU A 46 1.28 0.92 11.26
N ARG A 47 1.91 1.86 11.98
CA ARG A 47 3.36 2.00 12.03
C ARG A 47 4.03 0.74 12.56
N THR A 48 3.52 0.14 13.64
CA THR A 48 4.06 -1.12 14.16
C THR A 48 3.94 -2.26 13.15
N LYS A 49 2.85 -2.29 12.37
CA LYS A 49 2.70 -3.28 11.29
C LYS A 49 3.64 -3.03 10.12
N LEU A 50 3.74 -1.79 9.62
CA LEU A 50 4.61 -1.43 8.50
C LEU A 50 6.10 -1.61 8.82
N THR A 51 6.51 -1.36 10.06
CA THR A 51 7.88 -1.60 10.53
C THR A 51 8.14 -3.07 10.90
N GLY A 52 7.08 -3.87 11.05
CA GLY A 52 7.11 -5.29 11.41
C GLY A 52 6.89 -6.28 10.24
N LEU A 53 6.31 -5.84 9.13
CA LEU A 53 6.08 -6.63 7.92
C LEU A 53 7.29 -6.53 6.97
N GLY A 54 8.01 -7.64 6.78
CA GLY A 54 8.93 -7.83 5.65
C GLY A 54 9.98 -6.73 5.44
N GLU A 55 9.99 -6.12 4.25
CA GLU A 55 10.80 -4.94 3.92
C GLU A 55 10.36 -3.75 4.78
N LYS A 56 11.11 -3.53 5.85
CA LYS A 56 10.81 -2.54 6.87
C LYS A 56 10.91 -1.15 6.27
N LEU A 57 9.76 -0.50 6.12
CA LEU A 57 9.72 0.95 5.95
C LEU A 57 10.39 1.58 7.17
N THR A 58 11.25 2.56 6.93
CA THR A 58 11.86 3.32 8.03
C THR A 58 10.81 4.20 8.70
N ASP A 59 11.03 4.57 9.97
CA ASP A 59 10.11 5.47 10.67
C ASP A 59 9.87 6.78 9.90
N LYS A 60 10.89 7.27 9.19
CA LYS A 60 10.79 8.44 8.31
C LYS A 60 9.84 8.23 7.13
N GLU A 61 9.92 7.09 6.47
CA GLU A 61 9.02 6.77 5.36
C GLU A 61 7.59 6.62 5.85
N VAL A 62 7.38 6.01 7.02
CA VAL A 62 6.05 5.93 7.64
C VAL A 62 5.52 7.32 7.99
N ASP A 63 6.35 8.21 8.56
CA ASP A 63 5.97 9.59 8.89
C ASP A 63 5.59 10.39 7.63
N GLU A 64 6.38 10.31 6.55
CA GLU A 64 6.04 10.96 5.29
C GLU A 64 4.74 10.41 4.70
N LEU A 65 4.55 9.09 4.76
CA LEU A 65 3.37 8.44 4.21
C LEU A 65 2.11 8.76 5.04
N PHE A 66 2.23 8.96 6.37
CA PHE A 66 1.14 9.46 7.22
C PHE A 66 0.82 10.93 6.98
N LYS A 67 1.85 11.73 6.69
CA LYS A 67 1.69 13.14 6.34
C LYS A 67 1.01 13.29 4.98
N GLU A 68 1.39 12.47 3.99
CA GLU A 68 0.70 12.39 2.71
C GLU A 68 -0.73 11.87 2.89
N ALA A 69 -0.93 10.81 3.67
CA ALA A 69 -2.23 10.27 4.12
C ALA A 69 -3.08 11.23 4.97
N ASN A 70 -2.61 12.44 5.21
CA ASN A 70 -3.32 13.49 5.93
C ASN A 70 -3.84 12.99 7.29
N VAL A 71 -3.10 12.08 7.92
CA VAL A 71 -3.44 11.47 9.20
C VAL A 71 -3.44 12.57 10.25
N GLY A 72 -4.65 13.00 10.62
CA GLY A 72 -4.84 14.12 11.52
C GLY A 72 -4.37 13.81 12.95
N ARG A 73 -4.57 14.79 13.85
CA ARG A 73 -4.19 14.68 15.27
C ARG A 73 -4.95 13.59 16.05
N ASP A 74 -6.04 13.07 15.49
CA ASP A 74 -6.78 11.95 16.09
C ASP A 74 -5.98 10.63 15.98
N GLY A 75 -4.96 10.59 15.12
CA GLY A 75 -4.13 9.42 14.91
C GLY A 75 -4.91 8.26 14.29
N LEU A 76 -6.02 8.54 13.61
CA LEU A 76 -6.81 7.55 12.88
C LEU A 76 -6.43 7.54 11.41
N VAL A 77 -6.21 6.35 10.89
CA VAL A 77 -5.91 6.11 9.48
C VAL A 77 -7.08 5.36 8.86
N HIS A 78 -7.76 6.02 7.92
CA HIS A 78 -8.80 5.40 7.12
C HIS A 78 -8.14 4.57 6.01
N TYR A 79 -8.22 3.24 6.13
CA TYR A 79 -7.50 2.36 5.23
C TYR A 79 -7.97 2.45 3.78
N GLU A 80 -9.25 2.74 3.51
CA GLU A 80 -9.71 2.95 2.12
C GLU A 80 -9.03 4.14 1.44
N GLU A 81 -8.87 5.25 2.17
CA GLU A 81 -8.22 6.47 1.66
C GLU A 81 -6.71 6.28 1.56
N PHE A 82 -6.11 5.68 2.58
CA PHE A 82 -4.70 5.32 2.60
C PHE A 82 -4.33 4.39 1.45
N THR A 83 -5.06 3.28 1.27
CA THR A 83 -4.84 2.33 0.17
C THR A 83 -5.00 3.04 -1.17
N ARG A 84 -5.96 3.95 -1.31
CA ARG A 84 -6.14 4.72 -2.54
C ARG A 84 -4.94 5.62 -2.82
N MET A 85 -4.33 6.26 -1.82
CA MET A 85 -3.14 7.08 -2.05
C MET A 85 -1.88 6.28 -2.37
N VAL A 86 -1.61 5.19 -1.66
CA VAL A 86 -0.42 4.36 -1.93
C VAL A 86 -0.50 3.58 -3.24
N THR A 87 -1.69 3.50 -3.86
CA THR A 87 -1.90 2.82 -5.15
C THR A 87 -2.23 3.74 -6.30
N LEU A 88 -2.40 5.04 -6.04
CA LEU A 88 -2.47 6.03 -7.11
C LEU A 88 -1.06 6.18 -7.70
N PRO A 89 -0.89 6.05 -9.02
CA PRO A 89 0.38 6.38 -9.64
C PRO A 89 0.70 7.86 -9.34
N PRO A 90 1.97 8.22 -9.10
CA PRO A 90 2.35 9.62 -8.99
C PRO A 90 1.83 10.34 -10.23
N VAL A 91 1.09 11.43 -10.04
CA VAL A 91 0.62 12.25 -11.15
C VAL A 91 1.86 12.94 -11.71
N ASP A 92 2.48 12.36 -12.73
CA ASP A 92 3.48 13.03 -13.54
C ASP A 92 2.86 14.35 -14.04
N TYR A 93 3.41 15.48 -13.60
CA TYR A 93 3.06 16.84 -14.04
C TYR A 93 4.10 17.35 -15.04
#